data_AF-A0A7C6GB71-F1
#
_entry.id   AF-A0A7C6GB71-F1
#
_cell.length_a   1.000
_cell.length_b   1.000
_cell.length_c   1.000
_cell.angle_alpha   90.00
_cell.angle_beta   90.00
_cell.angle_gamma   90.00
#
_symmetry.space_group_name_H-M   'P 1'
#
loop_
_entity.id
_entity.type
_entity.pdbx_description
1 polymer ?
#
loop_
_entity_poly.entity_id
_entity_poly.type
_entity_poly.pdbx_seq_one_letter_code
_entity_poly.pdbx_strand_id
1 'polypeptide(L)'
;MKRKVFLKISGMFLLLFLLIFLFIYQIRNSIMGLKPIATYKQYRIFDIIGQKGLPCAEAIEILDSDEKYEYYFPCLKSHKIYFISDEEKILVKEAYDRKIITKEELFELGIVNRMVKVNE
;
A
#
# COMPACT_ATOMS: atom_id res chain seq x y z
N MET A 1 16.32 -41.08 19.67
CA MET A 1 15.12 -40.23 19.42
C MET A 1 15.45 -38.76 19.11
N LYS A 2 16.41 -38.12 19.78
CA LYS A 2 16.75 -36.68 19.62
C LYS A 2 17.23 -36.22 18.22
N ARG A 3 17.99 -37.06 17.48
CA ARG A 3 18.53 -36.70 16.14
C ARG A 3 17.47 -36.50 15.04
N LYS A 4 16.40 -37.32 15.03
CA LYS A 4 15.31 -37.20 14.03
C LYS A 4 14.44 -35.96 14.23
N VAL A 5 14.31 -35.50 15.49
CA VAL A 5 13.59 -34.27 15.83
C VAL A 5 14.40 -33.04 15.44
N PHE A 6 15.72 -33.05 15.68
CA PHE A 6 16.62 -31.95 15.33
C PHE A 6 16.72 -31.72 13.81
N LEU A 7 16.75 -32.79 13.00
CA LEU A 7 16.76 -32.68 11.53
C LEU A 7 15.46 -32.08 10.96
N LYS A 8 14.30 -32.43 11.56
CA LYS A 8 12.99 -31.89 11.17
C LYS A 8 12.86 -30.39 11.50
N ILE A 9 13.35 -29.98 12.67
CA ILE A 9 13.32 -28.57 13.09
C ILE A 9 14.23 -27.72 12.17
N SER A 10 15.45 -28.19 11.88
CA SER A 10 16.37 -27.51 10.96
C SER A 10 15.80 -27.36 9.54
N GLY A 11 15.11 -28.37 9.01
CA GLY A 11 14.45 -28.29 7.71
C GLY A 11 13.28 -27.29 7.69
N MET A 12 12.54 -27.18 8.80
CA MET A 12 11.43 -26.24 8.94
C MET A 12 11.90 -24.78 8.98
N PHE A 13 13.01 -24.49 9.66
CA PHE A 13 13.63 -23.16 9.67
C PHE A 13 14.17 -22.77 8.28
N LEU A 14 14.78 -23.71 7.55
CA LEU A 14 15.27 -23.46 6.19
C LEU A 14 14.11 -23.13 5.23
N LEU A 15 13.01 -23.87 5.34
CA LEU A 15 11.80 -23.62 4.54
C LEU A 15 11.18 -22.25 4.88
N LEU A 16 11.09 -21.90 6.17
CA LEU A 16 10.57 -20.61 6.60
C LEU A 16 11.43 -19.45 6.09
N PHE A 17 12.75 -19.59 6.15
CA PHE A 17 13.69 -18.58 5.63
C PHE A 17 13.56 -18.41 4.10
N LEU A 18 13.43 -19.51 3.36
CA LEU A 18 13.16 -19.47 1.91
C LEU A 18 11.84 -18.76 1.58
N LEU A 19 10.78 -19.03 2.35
CA LEU A 19 9.49 -18.35 2.17
C LEU A 19 9.59 -16.85 2.43
N ILE A 20 10.31 -16.44 3.48
CA ILE A 20 10.58 -15.02 3.78
C ILE A 20 11.38 -14.38 2.63
N PHE A 21 12.41 -15.05 2.13
CA PHE A 21 13.23 -14.54 1.03
C PHE A 21 12.43 -14.37 -0.27
N LEU A 22 11.59 -15.34 -0.62
CA LEU A 22 10.71 -15.28 -1.79
C LEU A 22 9.68 -14.14 -1.66
N PHE A 23 9.14 -13.94 -0.46
CA PHE A 23 8.20 -12.86 -0.18
C PHE A 23 8.87 -11.47 -0.35
N ILE A 24 10.08 -11.29 0.17
CA ILE A 24 10.88 -10.06 -0.01
C ILE A 24 11.19 -9.81 -1.49
N TYR A 25 11.54 -10.86 -2.24
CA TYR A 25 11.83 -10.76 -3.67
C TYR A 25 10.61 -10.29 -4.48
N GLN A 26 9.42 -10.87 -4.22
CA GLN A 26 8.19 -10.45 -4.89
C GLN A 26 7.83 -8.98 -4.62
N ILE A 27 8.06 -8.49 -3.39
CA ILE A 27 7.78 -7.10 -3.01
C ILE A 27 8.68 -6.11 -3.76
N ARG A 28 9.94 -6.48 -4.02
CA ARG A 28 10.90 -5.65 -4.78
C ARG A 28 10.52 -5.55 -6.26
N ASN A 29 10.08 -6.65 -6.87
CA ASN A 29 9.76 -6.67 -8.30
C ASN A 29 8.48 -5.89 -8.66
N SER A 30 7.57 -5.65 -7.71
CA SER A 30 6.26 -5.07 -8.04
C SER A 30 6.32 -3.61 -8.52
N ILE A 31 7.41 -2.88 -8.24
CA ILE A 31 7.57 -1.44 -8.51
C ILE A 31 8.67 -1.15 -9.53
N MET A 32 9.41 -2.18 -9.95
CA MET A 32 10.50 -2.06 -10.91
C MET A 32 9.98 -1.48 -12.24
N GLY A 33 10.61 -0.40 -12.71
CA GLY A 33 10.25 0.29 -13.94
C GLY A 33 9.11 1.31 -13.84
N LEU A 34 8.47 1.47 -12.68
CA LEU A 34 7.47 2.53 -12.47
C LEU A 34 8.15 3.86 -12.09
N LYS A 35 7.58 4.98 -12.57
CA LYS A 35 7.92 6.33 -12.09
C LYS A 35 6.96 6.71 -10.94
N PRO A 36 7.37 7.52 -9.96
CA PRO A 36 6.42 7.99 -8.95
C PRO A 36 5.30 8.82 -9.60
N ILE A 37 4.06 8.64 -9.13
CA ILE A 37 2.91 9.47 -9.56
C ILE A 37 2.87 10.81 -8.83
N ALA A 38 3.47 10.86 -7.64
CA ALA A 38 3.61 12.04 -6.81
C ALA A 38 4.82 11.89 -5.89
N THR A 39 5.29 13.02 -5.35
CA THR A 39 6.31 13.05 -4.30
C THR A 39 5.74 13.84 -3.12
N TYR A 40 5.95 13.35 -1.91
CA TYR A 40 5.50 14.00 -0.68
C TYR A 40 6.56 13.83 0.40
N LYS A 41 7.17 14.94 0.84
CA LYS A 41 8.33 14.91 1.74
C LYS A 41 9.41 13.97 1.20
N GLN A 42 9.86 12.99 1.99
CA GLN A 42 10.83 11.97 1.58
C GLN A 42 10.21 10.79 0.80
N TYR A 43 8.89 10.76 0.60
CA TYR A 43 8.19 9.64 -0.01
C TYR A 43 7.96 9.85 -1.50
N ARG A 44 8.28 8.80 -2.26
CA ARG A 44 7.82 8.60 -3.62
C ARG A 44 6.55 7.76 -3.58
N ILE A 45 5.49 8.25 -4.23
CA ILE A 45 4.17 7.61 -4.21
C ILE A 45 3.94 6.85 -5.51
N PHE A 46 3.42 5.63 -5.40
CA PHE A 46 3.14 4.75 -6.54
C PHE A 46 1.73 4.18 -6.43
N ASP A 47 0.95 4.23 -7.51
CA ASP A 47 -0.35 3.56 -7.64
C ASP A 47 -0.19 2.36 -8.58
N ILE A 48 0.01 1.17 -8.02
CA ILE A 48 0.33 -0.01 -8.83
C ILE A 48 -0.83 -0.39 -9.75
N ILE A 49 -2.08 -0.18 -9.33
CA ILE A 49 -3.25 -0.52 -10.15
C ILE A 49 -3.32 0.42 -11.35
N GLY A 50 -3.30 1.74 -11.09
CA GLY A 50 -3.39 2.74 -12.15
C GLY A 50 -2.21 2.67 -13.13
N GLN A 51 -0.99 2.54 -12.61
CA GLN A 51 0.21 2.59 -13.43
C GLN A 51 0.46 1.34 -14.27
N LYS A 52 -0.03 0.17 -13.83
CA LYS A 52 0.07 -1.08 -14.59
C LYS A 52 -1.18 -1.39 -15.41
N GLY A 53 -2.20 -0.52 -15.38
CA GLY A 53 -3.48 -0.76 -16.05
C GLY A 53 -4.17 -2.04 -15.56
N LEU A 54 -4.01 -2.37 -14.27
CA LEU A 54 -4.66 -3.54 -13.70
C LEU A 54 -6.16 -3.27 -13.53
N PRO A 55 -7.01 -4.30 -13.63
CA PRO A 55 -8.43 -4.14 -13.35
C PRO A 55 -8.61 -3.64 -11.92
N CYS A 56 -9.44 -2.60 -11.76
CA CYS A 56 -9.83 -2.09 -10.46
C CYS A 56 -11.29 -2.43 -10.21
N ALA A 57 -11.58 -3.08 -9.09
CA ALA A 57 -12.96 -3.43 -8.73
C ALA A 57 -13.81 -2.17 -8.59
N GLU A 58 -14.97 -2.14 -9.25
CA GLU A 58 -15.91 -1.01 -9.31
C GLU A 58 -16.66 -0.82 -7.97
N ALA A 59 -15.93 -0.47 -6.92
CA ALA A 59 -16.49 -0.11 -5.62
C ALA A 59 -15.69 1.06 -5.03
N ILE A 60 -16.41 2.09 -4.61
CA ILE A 60 -15.83 3.25 -3.95
C ILE A 60 -15.22 2.81 -2.61
N GLU A 61 -13.98 3.20 -2.37
CA GLU A 61 -13.30 2.95 -1.11
C GLU A 61 -13.20 4.26 -0.33
N ILE A 62 -14.04 4.44 0.69
CA ILE A 62 -13.98 5.63 1.56
C ILE A 62 -12.70 5.58 2.41
N LEU A 63 -11.94 6.68 2.40
CA LEU A 63 -10.80 6.89 3.28
C LEU A 63 -11.23 7.51 4.60
N ASP A 64 -11.91 8.66 4.52
CA ASP A 64 -12.36 9.45 5.67
C ASP A 64 -13.44 10.44 5.22
N SER A 65 -14.09 11.11 6.17
CA SER A 65 -15.04 12.18 5.89
C SER A 65 -14.85 13.38 6.82
N ASP A 66 -15.37 14.54 6.43
CA ASP A 66 -15.50 15.72 7.29
C ASP A 66 -16.96 16.22 7.26
N GLU A 67 -17.24 17.41 7.77
CA GLU A 67 -18.60 17.97 7.78
C GLU A 67 -19.20 18.19 6.37
N LYS A 68 -18.35 18.35 5.36
CA LYS A 68 -18.73 18.76 4.00
C LYS A 68 -18.45 17.71 2.94
N TYR A 69 -17.43 16.87 3.14
CA TYR A 69 -16.89 16.00 2.11
C TYR A 69 -16.68 14.56 2.59
N GLU A 70 -16.81 13.62 1.66
CA GLU A 70 -16.25 12.27 1.77
C GLU A 70 -15.04 12.16 0.85
N TYR A 71 -13.91 11.69 1.40
CA TYR A 71 -12.66 11.47 0.66
C TYR A 71 -12.54 9.99 0.35
N TYR A 72 -12.29 9.66 -0.91
CA TYR A 72 -12.39 8.28 -1.38
C TYR A 72 -11.41 7.95 -2.49
N PHE A 73 -11.04 6.68 -2.57
CA PHE A 73 -10.39 6.14 -3.77
C PHE A 73 -11.49 5.74 -4.77
N PRO A 74 -11.32 6.04 -6.07
CA PRO A 74 -12.33 5.76 -7.10
C PRO A 74 -12.65 4.27 -7.29
N CYS A 75 -11.85 3.38 -6.71
CA CYS A 75 -12.02 1.94 -6.73
C CYS A 75 -11.25 1.32 -5.54
N LEU A 76 -11.39 0.00 -5.30
CA LEU A 76 -10.68 -0.71 -4.22
C LEU A 76 -9.17 -0.82 -4.51
N LYS A 77 -8.40 0.21 -4.17
CA LYS A 77 -6.98 0.30 -4.54
C LYS A 77 -6.01 0.73 -3.45
N SER A 78 -6.48 1.14 -2.27
CA SER A 78 -5.58 1.64 -1.22
C SER A 78 -4.48 0.63 -0.84
N HIS A 79 -4.79 -0.67 -0.88
CA HIS A 79 -3.87 -1.78 -0.64
C HIS A 79 -2.78 -1.97 -1.70
N LYS A 80 -2.76 -1.13 -2.75
CA LYS A 80 -1.79 -1.10 -3.85
C LYS A 80 -1.21 0.29 -4.10
N ILE A 81 -1.48 1.25 -3.24
CA ILE A 81 -0.82 2.56 -3.29
C ILE A 81 0.26 2.59 -2.21
N TYR A 82 1.51 2.81 -2.64
CA TYR A 82 2.69 2.75 -1.77
C TYR A 82 3.33 4.12 -1.60
N PHE A 83 3.75 4.40 -0.37
CA PHE A 83 4.65 5.48 0.01
C PHE A 83 6.02 4.85 0.26
N ILE A 84 7.05 5.29 -0.47
CA ILE A 84 8.38 4.68 -0.44
C ILE A 84 9.44 5.75 -0.18
N SER A 85 10.13 5.60 0.94
CA SER A 85 11.35 6.33 1.27
C SER A 85 12.55 5.37 1.20
N ASP A 86 13.73 5.86 1.58
CA ASP A 86 14.92 5.00 1.73
C ASP A 86 14.85 4.10 2.98
N GLU A 87 14.00 4.47 3.95
CA GLU A 87 13.87 3.79 5.24
C GLU A 87 12.73 2.78 5.25
N GLU A 88 11.63 3.08 4.56
CA GLU A 88 10.42 2.26 4.64
C GLU A 88 9.58 2.25 3.36
N LYS A 89 8.76 1.20 3.26
CA LYS A 89 7.71 1.03 2.26
C LYS A 89 6.42 0.74 2.98
N ILE A 90 5.49 1.68 2.93
CA ILE A 90 4.19 1.59 3.60
C ILE A 90 3.05 1.83 2.62
N LEU A 91 1.85 1.38 2.99
CA LEU A 91 0.64 1.62 2.20
C LEU A 91 0.06 3.01 2.48
N VAL A 92 -0.72 3.56 1.55
CA VAL A 92 -1.37 4.87 1.73
C VAL A 92 -2.24 4.93 2.99
N LYS A 93 -2.97 3.85 3.32
CA LYS A 93 -3.78 3.79 4.55
C LYS A 93 -2.91 3.88 5.79
N GLU A 94 -1.80 3.14 5.82
CA GLU A 94 -0.87 3.21 6.95
C GLU A 94 -0.25 4.61 7.10
N ALA A 95 0.12 5.25 5.98
CA ALA A 95 0.62 6.62 6.01
C ALA A 95 -0.41 7.62 6.57
N TYR A 96 -1.69 7.45 6.20
CA TYR A 96 -2.80 8.24 6.74
C TYR A 96 -3.06 7.95 8.23
N ASP A 97 -3.11 6.67 8.63
CA ASP A 97 -3.36 6.24 10.00
C ASP A 97 -2.26 6.73 10.96
N ARG A 98 -1.00 6.73 10.49
CA ARG A 98 0.17 7.27 11.21
C ARG A 98 0.25 8.80 11.19
N LYS A 99 -0.71 9.49 10.60
CA LYS A 99 -0.74 10.97 10.46
C LYS A 99 0.49 11.54 9.75
N ILE A 100 1.12 10.76 8.86
CA ILE A 100 2.23 11.22 8.03
C ILE A 100 1.73 12.20 6.97
N ILE A 101 0.53 11.93 6.46
CA ILE A 101 -0.20 12.72 5.46
C ILE A 101 -1.68 12.84 5.86
N THR A 102 -2.30 13.97 5.55
CA THR A 102 -3.72 14.26 5.78
C THR A 102 -4.58 13.91 4.57
N LYS A 103 -5.91 13.85 4.74
CA LYS A 103 -6.85 13.59 3.63
C LYS A 103 -6.86 14.74 2.63
N GLU A 104 -6.67 15.97 3.10
CA GLU A 104 -6.57 17.17 2.28
C GLU A 104 -5.33 17.12 1.40
N GLU A 105 -4.16 16.79 1.96
CA GLU A 105 -2.92 16.62 1.19
C GLU A 105 -3.03 15.46 0.19
N LEU A 106 -3.67 14.34 0.56
CA LEU A 106 -3.91 13.24 -0.38
C LEU A 106 -4.80 13.66 -1.56
N PHE A 107 -5.77 14.54 -1.31
CA PHE A 107 -6.62 15.11 -2.36
C PHE A 107 -5.83 16.07 -3.25
N GLU A 108 -5.01 16.95 -2.67
CA GLU A 108 -4.15 17.87 -3.40
C GLU A 108 -3.12 17.14 -4.30
N LEU A 109 -2.62 15.99 -3.85
CA LEU A 109 -1.74 15.12 -4.63
C LEU A 109 -2.49 14.27 -5.68
N GLY A 110 -3.82 14.36 -5.76
CA GLY A 110 -4.65 13.59 -6.70
C GLY A 110 -4.70 12.09 -6.41
N ILE A 111 -4.37 11.68 -5.18
CA ILE A 111 -4.37 10.27 -4.76
C ILE A 111 -5.78 9.79 -4.40
N VAL A 112 -6.56 10.68 -3.77
CA VAL A 112 -7.98 10.48 -3.47
C VAL A 112 -8.81 11.56 -4.15
N ASN A 113 -10.08 11.24 -4.40
CA ASN A 113 -11.10 12.21 -4.80
C ASN A 113 -11.92 12.63 -3.58
N ARG A 114 -12.76 13.65 -3.74
CA ARG A 114 -13.77 14.01 -2.74
C ARG A 114 -15.11 14.30 -3.38
N MET A 115 -16.19 13.96 -2.68
CA MET A 115 -17.56 14.31 -3.06
C MET A 115 -18.23 15.10 -1.93
N VAL A 116 -19.11 16.03 -2.28
CA VAL A 116 -19.89 16.81 -1.30
C VAL A 116 -20.93 15.88 -0.67
N LYS A 117 -21.03 15.91 0.66
CA LYS A 117 -22.10 15.21 1.37
C LYS A 117 -23.45 15.82 1.02
N VAL A 118 -24.37 14.99 0.57
CA VAL A 118 -25.78 15.39 0.44
C VAL A 118 -26.40 15.13 1.81
N ASN A 119 -26.62 16.20 2.59
CA ASN A 119 -27.38 16.10 3.82
C ASN A 119 -28.85 15.90 3.43
N GLU A 120 -29.42 14.73 3.70
CA GLU A 120 -30.86 14.49 3.66
C GLU A 120 -31.57 15.12 4.86
#